data_AF-A0A3D4YAE3-F1
#
_entry.id   AF-A0A3D4YAE3-F1
#
_cell.length_a   1.000
_cell.length_b   1.000
_cell.length_c   1.000
_cell.angle_alpha   90.00
_cell.angle_beta   90.00
_cell.angle_gamma   90.00
#
_symmetry.space_group_name_H-M   'P 1'
#
loop_
_entity.id
_entity.type
_entity.pdbx_description
1 polymer ?
#
loop_
_entity_poly.entity_id
_entity_poly.type
_entity_poly.pdbx_seq_one_letter_code
_entity_poly.pdbx_strand_id
1 'polypeptide(L)'
;MTDPISGTSSFSVRTTADGKPLVSTVRDGIDPLDIAEKLKQATIDARQPTQDKIDSGAKQITALGNLRAVVSAFQKVNCQLMNKNSYFKTNILQNLKPVMTTVGTMPGAAYLEVSPKYSKALFDKTYDIQVTQIAKRDNVTAAKTFADTTIEQVGVADSLVINGTTITIVATDTLSDIVTKINNEKSTTNVEASAVMLSTGNYSLKLSAQNLAEPIDLTGTGVNHIDPTGLGFATLSPVAQDTLQAKITVDGTQYIRDTNTNIADVIPGVSFNALAVMSQAT
;
A
#
# COMPACT_ATOMS: atom_id res chain seq x y z
N MET A 1 -15.11 104.27 39.14
CA MET A 1 -13.87 104.03 38.37
C MET A 1 -13.72 102.52 38.26
N THR A 2 -13.75 102.00 37.05
CA THR A 2 -13.54 100.60 36.70
C THR A 2 -12.05 100.27 36.82
N ASP A 3 -11.67 99.38 37.74
CA ASP A 3 -10.35 98.76 37.70
C ASP A 3 -10.28 97.79 36.51
N PRO A 4 -9.29 97.90 35.62
CA PRO A 4 -9.08 96.89 34.60
C PRO A 4 -8.53 95.62 35.25
N ILE A 5 -9.25 94.51 35.10
CA ILE A 5 -8.73 93.17 35.37
C ILE A 5 -7.59 92.91 34.40
N SER A 6 -6.35 93.12 34.88
CA SER A 6 -5.12 92.74 34.21
C SER A 6 -4.91 91.24 34.36
N GLY A 7 -5.34 90.46 33.36
CA GLY A 7 -4.98 89.06 33.25
C GLY A 7 -3.58 88.94 32.66
N THR A 8 -2.59 88.50 33.44
CA THR A 8 -1.27 88.13 32.91
C THR A 8 -1.38 86.81 32.17
N SER A 9 -1.30 86.83 30.85
CA SER A 9 -1.13 85.62 30.04
C SER A 9 0.35 85.28 29.93
N SER A 10 0.72 84.04 30.30
CA SER A 10 2.08 83.55 30.08
C SER A 10 2.11 82.66 28.83
N PHE A 11 3.06 82.95 27.95
CA PHE A 11 3.31 82.24 26.70
C PHE A 11 4.31 81.10 26.96
N SER A 12 3.96 79.87 26.57
CA SER A 12 4.91 78.75 26.62
C SER A 12 4.93 78.00 25.30
N VAL A 13 6.14 77.70 24.83
CA VAL A 13 6.39 76.87 23.64
C VAL A 13 7.02 75.57 24.11
N ARG A 14 6.42 74.44 23.75
CA ARG A 14 6.96 73.10 24.01
C ARG A 14 6.98 72.32 22.71
N THR A 15 7.88 71.35 22.58
CA THR A 15 7.93 70.45 21.42
C THR A 15 7.20 69.14 21.74
N THR A 16 6.42 68.64 20.78
CA THR A 16 5.83 67.30 20.86
C THR A 16 6.88 66.21 20.74
N ALA A 17 6.52 64.97 21.10
CA ALA A 17 7.37 63.80 20.92
C ALA A 17 7.84 63.59 19.46
N ASP A 18 7.08 64.11 18.47
CA ASP A 18 7.42 64.07 17.04
C ASP A 18 8.21 65.31 16.56
N GLY A 19 8.71 66.14 17.49
CA GLY A 19 9.58 67.29 17.21
C GLY A 19 8.88 68.56 16.72
N LYS A 20 7.55 68.61 16.66
CA LYS A 20 6.82 69.81 16.20
C LYS A 20 6.63 70.82 17.35
N PRO A 21 6.90 72.12 17.13
CA PRO A 21 6.66 73.14 18.14
C PRO A 21 5.15 73.35 18.35
N LEU A 22 4.74 73.39 19.61
CA LEU A 22 3.38 73.67 20.06
C LEU A 22 3.38 74.86 21.01
N VAL A 23 2.43 75.76 20.76
CA VAL A 23 2.29 77.02 21.47
C VAL A 23 1.02 76.94 22.32
N SER A 24 1.15 77.13 23.63
CA SER A 24 0.01 77.24 24.56
C SER A 24 0.05 78.58 25.29
N THR A 25 -1.11 79.22 25.42
CA THR A 25 -1.31 80.44 26.20
C THR A 25 -2.04 80.08 27.48
N VAL A 26 -1.36 80.21 28.62
CA VAL A 26 -1.98 80.00 29.93
C VAL A 26 -2.70 81.29 30.31
N ARG A 27 -4.01 81.20 30.51
CA ARG A 27 -4.85 82.29 31.03
C ARG A 27 -5.43 81.83 32.36
N ASP A 28 -5.19 82.62 33.42
CA ASP A 28 -5.68 82.37 34.78
C ASP A 28 -5.30 81.00 35.37
N GLY A 29 -4.06 80.54 35.10
CA GLY A 29 -3.52 79.28 35.65
C GLY A 29 -4.07 78.00 35.02
N ILE A 30 -4.92 78.12 34.01
CA ILE A 30 -5.51 77.00 33.29
C ILE A 30 -4.71 76.78 32.00
N ASP A 31 -4.10 75.59 31.87
CA ASP A 31 -3.53 75.12 30.61
C ASP A 31 -4.53 74.16 29.94
N PRO A 32 -5.23 74.58 28.88
CA PRO A 32 -6.21 73.74 28.19
C PRO A 32 -5.61 72.41 27.68
N LEU A 33 -4.30 72.38 27.43
CA LEU A 33 -3.62 71.18 26.95
C LEU A 33 -3.48 70.13 28.05
N ASP A 34 -3.09 70.52 29.26
CA ASP A 34 -3.01 69.61 30.43
C ASP A 34 -4.39 69.02 30.77
N ILE A 35 -5.45 69.85 30.66
CA ILE A 35 -6.83 69.38 30.84
C ILE A 35 -7.22 68.37 29.75
N ALA A 36 -6.90 68.65 28.48
CA ALA A 36 -7.18 67.74 27.37
C ALA A 36 -6.44 66.40 27.52
N GLU A 37 -5.17 66.42 27.96
CA GLU A 37 -4.39 65.22 28.24
C GLU A 37 -4.95 64.42 29.42
N LYS A 38 -5.33 65.08 30.52
CA LYS A 38 -5.98 64.40 31.67
C LYS A 38 -7.34 63.81 31.32
N LEU A 39 -8.15 64.50 30.52
CA LEU A 39 -9.44 63.96 30.04
C LEU A 39 -9.23 62.77 29.10
N LYS A 40 -8.21 62.83 28.23
CA LYS A 40 -7.82 61.70 27.39
C LYS A 40 -7.39 60.50 28.24
N GLN A 41 -6.55 60.71 29.27
CA GLN A 41 -6.09 59.65 30.15
C GLN A 41 -7.25 59.06 30.97
N ALA A 42 -8.13 59.88 31.56
CA ALA A 42 -9.32 59.41 32.26
C ALA A 42 -10.25 58.58 31.36
N THR A 43 -10.34 58.92 30.06
CA THR A 43 -11.09 58.13 29.07
C THR A 43 -10.42 56.79 28.79
N ILE A 44 -9.09 56.73 28.77
CA ILE A 44 -8.33 55.47 28.64
C ILE A 44 -8.52 54.61 29.89
N ASP A 45 -8.36 55.19 31.08
CA ASP A 45 -8.49 54.50 32.36
C ASP A 45 -9.91 53.96 32.55
N ALA A 46 -10.95 54.70 32.13
CA ALA A 46 -12.33 54.23 32.16
C ALA A 46 -12.58 53.01 31.24
N ARG A 47 -11.75 52.80 30.21
CA ARG A 47 -11.81 51.64 29.32
C ARG A 47 -10.98 50.45 29.83
N GLN A 48 -10.02 50.68 30.72
CA GLN A 48 -9.11 49.65 31.22
C GLN A 48 -9.84 48.44 31.83
N PRO A 49 -10.92 48.57 32.64
CA PRO A 49 -11.62 47.41 33.19
C PRO A 49 -12.27 46.53 32.11
N THR A 50 -12.68 47.12 30.99
CA THR A 50 -13.20 46.36 29.85
C THR A 50 -12.07 45.63 29.14
N GLN A 51 -10.90 46.27 28.97
CA GLN A 51 -9.72 45.62 28.41
C GLN A 51 -9.25 44.46 29.28
N ASP A 52 -9.18 44.65 30.61
CA ASP A 52 -8.79 43.60 31.56
C ASP A 52 -9.74 42.39 31.50
N LYS A 53 -11.06 42.64 31.34
CA LYS A 53 -12.06 41.58 31.14
C LYS A 53 -11.86 40.84 29.82
N ILE A 54 -11.55 41.56 28.74
CA ILE A 54 -11.25 40.95 27.44
C ILE A 54 -9.99 40.08 27.54
N ASP A 55 -8.91 40.59 28.13
CA ASP A 55 -7.65 39.86 28.27
C ASP A 55 -7.80 38.63 29.16
N SER A 56 -8.55 38.74 30.26
CA SER A 56 -8.89 37.63 31.13
C SER A 56 -9.73 36.57 30.41
N GLY A 57 -10.76 37.01 29.65
CA GLY A 57 -11.59 36.12 28.84
C GLY A 57 -10.80 35.40 27.74
N ALA A 58 -9.88 36.10 27.06
CA ALA A 58 -9.01 35.52 26.06
C ALA A 58 -8.12 34.41 26.66
N LYS A 59 -7.53 34.65 27.85
CA LYS A 59 -6.76 33.62 28.58
C LYS A 59 -7.61 32.41 28.93
N GLN A 60 -8.85 32.60 29.39
CA GLN A 60 -9.77 31.50 29.70
C GLN A 60 -10.15 30.70 28.45
N ILE A 61 -10.45 31.36 27.33
CA ILE A 61 -10.75 30.69 26.05
C ILE A 61 -9.57 29.84 25.60
N THR A 62 -8.34 30.36 25.65
CA THR A 62 -7.14 29.59 25.32
C THR A 62 -6.97 28.38 26.23
N ALA A 63 -7.14 28.56 27.55
CA ALA A 63 -7.03 27.47 28.51
C ALA A 63 -8.10 26.37 28.28
N LEU A 64 -9.35 26.75 28.04
CA LEU A 64 -10.43 25.82 27.72
C LEU A 64 -10.22 25.13 26.37
N GLY A 65 -9.67 25.83 25.37
CA GLY A 65 -9.27 25.25 24.09
C GLY A 65 -8.20 24.16 24.26
N ASN A 66 -7.17 24.43 25.06
CA ASN A 66 -6.12 23.46 25.40
C ASN A 66 -6.69 22.26 26.16
N LEU A 67 -7.55 22.50 27.17
CA LEU A 67 -8.20 21.42 27.92
C LEU A 67 -9.04 20.53 26.99
N ARG A 68 -9.83 21.14 26.10
CA ARG A 68 -10.65 20.41 25.11
C ARG A 68 -9.77 19.53 24.21
N ALA A 69 -8.62 20.03 23.77
CA ALA A 69 -7.68 19.26 22.95
C ALA A 69 -7.14 18.04 23.71
N VAL A 70 -6.73 18.23 24.97
CA VAL A 70 -6.23 17.13 25.83
C VAL A 70 -7.32 16.09 26.09
N VAL A 71 -8.52 16.52 26.47
CA VAL A 71 -9.65 15.60 26.71
C VAL A 71 -10.01 14.82 25.45
N SER A 72 -10.00 15.48 24.28
CA SER A 72 -10.28 14.82 23.00
C SER A 72 -9.19 13.78 22.65
N ALA A 73 -7.92 14.10 22.91
CA ALA A 73 -6.82 13.15 22.72
C ALA A 73 -6.94 11.95 23.67
N PHE A 74 -7.24 12.20 24.94
CA PHE A 74 -7.48 11.15 25.94
C PHE A 74 -8.66 10.25 25.55
N GLN A 75 -9.78 10.82 25.12
CA GLN A 75 -10.94 10.07 24.64
C GLN A 75 -10.59 9.17 23.45
N LYS A 76 -9.77 9.64 22.51
CA LYS A 76 -9.33 8.81 21.37
C LYS A 76 -8.51 7.60 21.83
N VAL A 77 -7.52 7.80 22.69
CA VAL A 77 -6.71 6.71 23.25
C VAL A 77 -7.59 5.73 24.02
N ASN A 78 -8.51 6.24 24.85
CA ASN A 78 -9.41 5.40 25.62
C ASN A 78 -10.36 4.60 24.71
N CYS A 79 -10.86 5.18 23.62
CA CYS A 79 -11.66 4.45 22.63
C CYS A 79 -10.87 3.31 21.96
N GLN A 80 -9.58 3.54 21.67
CA GLN A 80 -8.70 2.50 21.13
C GLN A 80 -8.46 1.36 22.13
N LEU A 81 -8.26 1.68 23.41
CA LEU A 81 -8.02 0.70 24.47
C LEU A 81 -9.29 -0.06 24.88
N MET A 82 -10.41 0.65 25.01
CA MET A 82 -11.70 0.05 25.40
C MET A 82 -12.31 -0.82 24.30
N ASN A 83 -11.69 -0.90 23.12
CA ASN A 83 -12.20 -1.66 22.00
C ASN A 83 -13.67 -1.29 21.70
N LYS A 84 -14.01 0.01 21.81
CA LYS A 84 -15.37 0.49 21.64
C LYS A 84 -15.73 0.55 20.15
N ASN A 85 -15.91 -0.61 19.56
CA ASN A 85 -16.75 -0.80 18.40
C ASN A 85 -17.59 -2.05 18.63
N SER A 86 -18.77 -1.82 19.20
CA SER A 86 -19.89 -2.76 19.38
C SER A 86 -20.40 -3.38 18.07
N TYR A 87 -19.67 -3.26 16.96
CA TYR A 87 -20.01 -3.72 15.63
C TYR A 87 -18.82 -4.33 14.83
N PHE A 88 -17.56 -4.19 15.28
CA PHE A 88 -16.39 -4.66 14.51
C PHE A 88 -15.45 -5.57 15.34
N LYS A 89 -15.82 -6.85 15.35
CA LYS A 89 -15.09 -8.14 15.35
C LYS A 89 -13.65 -8.36 15.88
N THR A 90 -12.84 -7.40 16.35
CA THR A 90 -11.47 -7.72 16.83
C THR A 90 -11.04 -6.90 18.04
N ASN A 91 -10.93 -7.56 19.19
CA ASN A 91 -10.36 -6.99 20.42
C ASN A 91 -8.83 -6.92 20.32
N ILE A 92 -8.22 -5.79 20.69
CA ILE A 92 -6.77 -5.62 20.65
C ILE A 92 -6.01 -6.64 21.52
N LEU A 93 -6.65 -7.12 22.59
CA LEU A 93 -6.12 -8.17 23.49
C LEU A 93 -6.31 -9.58 22.92
N GLN A 94 -7.01 -9.70 21.80
CA GLN A 94 -7.28 -10.95 21.11
C GLN A 94 -6.38 -11.12 19.87
N ASN A 95 -5.46 -10.20 19.61
CA ASN A 95 -4.49 -10.35 18.54
C ASN A 95 -3.53 -11.50 18.87
N LEU A 96 -3.62 -12.59 18.12
CA LEU A 96 -2.67 -13.70 18.20
C LEU A 96 -1.43 -13.35 17.38
N LYS A 97 -0.25 -13.58 17.95
CA LYS A 97 1.02 -13.53 17.20
C LYS A 97 1.50 -14.96 16.99
N PRO A 98 1.63 -15.45 15.76
CA PRO A 98 2.19 -16.76 15.52
C PRO A 98 3.67 -16.75 15.93
N VAL A 99 4.09 -17.79 16.62
CA VAL A 99 5.50 -18.05 16.92
C VAL A 99 5.85 -19.31 16.15
N MET A 100 6.85 -19.19 15.27
CA MET A 100 7.31 -20.30 14.45
C MET A 100 8.67 -20.77 14.95
N THR A 101 8.81 -22.07 15.10
CA THR A 101 10.10 -22.73 15.34
C THR A 101 10.38 -23.60 14.13
N THR A 102 11.57 -23.47 13.54
CA THR A 102 11.98 -24.29 12.40
C THR A 102 12.86 -25.43 12.82
N VAL A 103 12.67 -26.56 12.15
CA VAL A 103 13.61 -27.68 12.16
C VAL A 103 14.55 -27.47 10.96
N GLY A 104 15.60 -26.66 11.12
CA GLY A 104 16.52 -26.30 10.04
C GLY A 104 17.38 -25.07 10.34
N THR A 105 18.18 -24.64 9.37
CA THR A 105 19.11 -23.50 9.52
C THR A 105 18.49 -22.14 9.18
N MET A 106 17.37 -22.12 8.43
CA MET A 106 16.68 -20.88 8.06
C MET A 106 15.51 -20.58 9.01
N PRO A 107 15.18 -19.30 9.24
CA PRO A 107 14.00 -18.91 10.02
C PRO A 107 12.69 -19.37 9.35
N GLY A 108 11.66 -19.70 10.14
CA GLY A 108 10.35 -20.14 9.61
C GLY A 108 9.69 -19.16 8.66
N ALA A 109 9.89 -17.87 8.89
CA ALA A 109 9.40 -16.80 8.02
C ALA A 109 9.98 -16.83 6.60
N ALA A 110 11.05 -17.59 6.33
CA ALA A 110 11.56 -17.79 4.98
C ALA A 110 10.75 -18.82 4.17
N TYR A 111 10.00 -19.69 4.85
CA TYR A 111 9.23 -20.77 4.23
C TYR A 111 7.73 -20.50 4.27
N LEU A 112 7.24 -19.90 5.36
CA LEU A 112 5.82 -19.74 5.63
C LEU A 112 5.56 -18.37 6.27
N GLU A 113 4.58 -17.66 5.75
CA GLU A 113 3.96 -16.54 6.45
C GLU A 113 2.63 -17.02 7.04
N VAL A 114 2.41 -16.73 8.33
CA VAL A 114 1.21 -17.15 9.06
C VAL A 114 0.46 -15.90 9.50
N SER A 115 -0.83 -15.84 9.15
CA SER A 115 -1.74 -14.78 9.54
C SER A 115 -2.93 -15.37 10.30
N PRO A 116 -2.92 -15.35 11.65
CA PRO A 116 -4.05 -15.82 12.43
C PRO A 116 -5.15 -14.75 12.53
N LYS A 117 -6.39 -15.20 12.48
CA LYS A 117 -7.56 -14.47 12.93
C LYS A 117 -7.93 -14.98 14.31
N TYR A 118 -8.24 -14.07 15.23
CA TYR A 118 -8.60 -14.50 16.58
C TYR A 118 -9.76 -15.52 16.57
N SER A 119 -9.51 -16.63 17.26
CA SER A 119 -10.50 -17.60 17.66
C SER A 119 -10.06 -18.21 18.98
N LYS A 120 -11.01 -18.41 19.90
CA LYS A 120 -10.74 -19.13 21.15
C LYS A 120 -10.17 -20.54 20.89
N ALA A 121 -10.52 -21.16 19.76
CA ALA A 121 -10.04 -22.48 19.38
C ALA A 121 -8.55 -22.51 18.97
N LEU A 122 -7.95 -21.36 18.64
CA LEU A 122 -6.56 -21.25 18.22
C LEU A 122 -5.61 -20.88 19.38
N PHE A 123 -6.15 -20.42 20.49
CA PHE A 123 -5.36 -20.13 21.68
C PHE A 123 -4.72 -21.42 22.18
N ASP A 124 -3.42 -21.41 22.48
CA ASP A 124 -2.61 -22.56 22.95
C ASP A 124 -2.28 -23.68 21.95
N LYS A 125 -2.65 -23.56 20.67
CA LYS A 125 -2.38 -24.60 19.67
C LYS A 125 -1.00 -24.49 19.04
N THR A 126 -0.38 -25.65 18.86
CA THR A 126 0.83 -25.86 18.07
C THR A 126 0.48 -26.79 16.91
N TYR A 127 1.04 -26.50 15.74
CA TYR A 127 0.82 -27.26 14.52
C TYR A 127 2.16 -27.60 13.90
N ASP A 128 2.33 -28.83 13.47
CA ASP A 128 3.48 -29.26 12.70
C ASP A 128 3.18 -29.04 11.21
N ILE A 129 3.83 -28.05 10.62
CA ILE A 129 3.58 -27.64 9.23
C ILE A 129 4.80 -27.93 8.38
N GLN A 130 4.59 -28.59 7.23
CA GLN A 130 5.61 -28.83 6.23
C GLN A 130 5.14 -28.40 4.85
N VAL A 131 5.89 -27.53 4.18
CA VAL A 131 5.67 -27.21 2.77
C VAL A 131 6.58 -28.12 1.93
N THR A 132 6.00 -29.10 1.25
CA THR A 132 6.76 -30.07 0.42
C THR A 132 6.83 -29.66 -1.05
N GLN A 133 5.88 -28.86 -1.51
CA GLN A 133 5.85 -28.30 -2.86
C GLN A 133 5.19 -26.92 -2.83
N ILE A 134 5.72 -25.98 -3.61
CA ILE A 134 5.05 -24.71 -3.91
C ILE A 134 4.31 -24.83 -5.23
N ALA A 135 3.16 -24.17 -5.34
CA ALA A 135 2.44 -24.08 -6.59
C ALA A 135 3.29 -23.34 -7.63
N LYS A 136 3.28 -23.80 -8.88
CA LYS A 136 4.08 -23.26 -9.99
C LYS A 136 3.22 -23.13 -11.24
N ARG A 137 3.65 -22.27 -12.15
CA ARG A 137 3.12 -22.22 -13.51
C ARG A 137 3.74 -23.34 -14.33
N ASP A 138 2.95 -23.95 -15.20
CA ASP A 138 3.51 -24.81 -16.23
C ASP A 138 4.28 -23.97 -17.26
N ASN A 139 5.39 -24.51 -17.75
CA ASN A 139 6.27 -23.85 -18.71
C ASN A 139 6.74 -24.89 -19.72
N VAL A 140 6.47 -24.64 -21.00
CA VAL A 140 6.87 -25.52 -22.10
C VAL A 140 7.71 -24.72 -23.10
N THR A 141 8.83 -25.29 -23.55
CA THR A 141 9.72 -24.66 -24.53
C THR A 141 9.79 -25.53 -25.78
N ALA A 142 9.66 -24.88 -26.94
CA ALA A 142 9.79 -25.51 -28.24
C ALA A 142 11.24 -25.91 -28.52
N ALA A 143 11.47 -27.06 -29.17
CA ALA A 143 12.81 -27.47 -29.59
C ALA A 143 13.28 -26.70 -30.83
N LYS A 144 12.36 -26.19 -31.67
CA LYS A 144 12.74 -25.36 -32.81
C LYS A 144 13.34 -24.05 -32.36
N THR A 145 14.43 -23.69 -33.02
CA THR A 145 15.16 -22.47 -32.80
C THR A 145 15.12 -21.58 -34.03
N PHE A 146 15.19 -20.27 -33.81
CA PHE A 146 15.23 -19.22 -34.80
C PHE A 146 16.50 -18.39 -34.58
N ALA A 147 17.20 -18.01 -35.65
CA ALA A 147 18.31 -17.08 -35.64
C ALA A 147 17.87 -15.62 -35.41
N ASP A 148 16.63 -15.28 -35.78
CA ASP A 148 16.02 -13.96 -35.58
C ASP A 148 14.53 -14.09 -35.25
N THR A 149 13.99 -13.20 -34.43
CA THR A 149 12.59 -13.26 -34.01
C THR A 149 11.61 -12.69 -35.04
N THR A 150 12.07 -11.85 -35.97
CA THR A 150 11.25 -10.99 -36.84
C THR A 150 11.49 -11.19 -38.34
N ILE A 151 12.56 -11.89 -38.72
CA ILE A 151 12.94 -12.10 -40.12
C ILE A 151 12.80 -13.57 -40.50
N GLU A 152 13.30 -14.48 -39.66
CA GLU A 152 13.26 -15.89 -39.97
C GLU A 152 11.84 -16.43 -39.87
N GLN A 153 11.39 -17.04 -40.96
CA GLN A 153 10.08 -17.64 -41.08
C GLN A 153 10.12 -19.09 -40.60
N VAL A 154 9.02 -19.57 -40.01
CA VAL A 154 8.90 -20.94 -39.53
C VAL A 154 9.02 -21.97 -40.67
N GLY A 155 8.71 -21.59 -41.91
CA GLY A 155 8.92 -22.41 -43.11
C GLY A 155 7.93 -23.57 -43.28
N VAL A 156 7.03 -23.77 -42.32
CA VAL A 156 6.00 -24.82 -42.33
C VAL A 156 4.66 -24.27 -41.83
N ALA A 157 3.56 -24.71 -42.44
CA ALA A 157 2.23 -24.42 -41.92
C ALA A 157 1.86 -25.45 -40.84
N ASP A 158 1.18 -24.99 -39.80
CA ASP A 158 0.78 -25.82 -38.66
C ASP A 158 -0.50 -25.29 -37.99
N SER A 159 -1.12 -26.07 -37.11
CA SER A 159 -2.32 -25.68 -36.36
C SER A 159 -2.16 -26.02 -34.89
N LEU A 160 -1.48 -25.14 -34.15
CA LEU A 160 -1.14 -25.34 -32.73
C LEU A 160 -2.38 -25.31 -31.86
N VAL A 161 -2.72 -26.44 -31.25
CA VAL A 161 -3.80 -26.50 -30.26
C VAL A 161 -3.22 -26.21 -28.88
N ILE A 162 -3.76 -25.20 -28.20
CA ILE A 162 -3.41 -24.86 -26.81
C ILE A 162 -4.69 -24.84 -25.99
N ASN A 163 -4.80 -25.69 -24.98
CA ASN A 163 -5.97 -25.81 -24.11
C ASN A 163 -7.28 -25.91 -24.93
N GLY A 164 -7.25 -26.70 -26.01
CA GLY A 164 -8.38 -26.90 -26.92
C GLY A 164 -8.62 -25.79 -27.96
N THR A 165 -7.86 -24.69 -27.92
CA THR A 165 -7.97 -23.60 -28.90
C THR A 165 -6.96 -23.77 -30.02
N THR A 166 -7.41 -23.81 -31.26
CA THR A 166 -6.55 -23.92 -32.44
C THR A 166 -6.00 -22.56 -32.86
N ILE A 167 -4.67 -22.48 -33.00
CA ILE A 167 -3.94 -21.30 -33.45
C ILE A 167 -3.27 -21.64 -34.78
N THR A 168 -3.69 -20.97 -35.84
CA THR A 168 -3.18 -21.21 -37.20
C THR A 168 -1.81 -20.57 -37.41
N ILE A 169 -0.81 -21.40 -37.70
CA ILE A 169 0.55 -21.00 -38.06
C ILE A 169 0.71 -21.20 -39.57
N VAL A 170 1.19 -20.18 -40.26
CA VAL A 170 1.50 -20.26 -41.69
C VAL A 170 3.00 -20.24 -41.90
N ALA A 171 3.48 -20.81 -43.02
CA ALA A 171 4.91 -20.96 -43.28
C ALA A 171 5.69 -19.64 -43.28
N THR A 172 5.04 -18.51 -43.56
CA THR A 172 5.63 -17.17 -43.57
C THR A 172 5.67 -16.50 -42.21
N ASP A 173 5.04 -17.07 -41.18
CA ASP A 173 5.07 -16.50 -39.83
C ASP A 173 6.49 -16.54 -39.27
N THR A 174 6.88 -15.46 -38.62
CA THR A 174 8.11 -15.37 -37.82
C THR A 174 7.83 -15.78 -36.38
N LEU A 175 8.87 -15.96 -35.57
CA LEU A 175 8.68 -16.24 -34.14
C LEU A 175 7.86 -15.15 -33.43
N SER A 176 8.04 -13.88 -33.81
CA SER A 176 7.27 -12.74 -33.31
C SER A 176 5.79 -12.82 -33.72
N ASP A 177 5.50 -13.26 -34.94
CA ASP A 177 4.12 -13.47 -35.40
C ASP A 177 3.44 -14.59 -34.61
N ILE A 178 4.14 -15.70 -34.38
CA ILE A 178 3.63 -16.83 -33.59
C ILE A 178 3.35 -16.41 -32.14
N VAL A 179 4.28 -15.69 -31.51
CA VAL A 179 4.08 -15.12 -30.16
C VAL A 179 2.86 -14.21 -30.13
N THR A 180 2.69 -13.35 -31.13
CA THR A 180 1.55 -12.44 -31.22
C THR A 180 0.23 -13.20 -31.38
N LYS A 181 0.18 -14.20 -32.27
CA LYS A 181 -1.01 -15.03 -32.48
C LYS A 181 -1.44 -15.75 -31.20
N ILE A 182 -0.51 -16.35 -30.48
CA ILE A 182 -0.82 -17.03 -29.20
C ILE A 182 -1.29 -16.02 -28.16
N ASN A 183 -0.62 -14.89 -28.04
CA ASN A 183 -0.97 -13.86 -27.05
C ASN A 183 -2.29 -13.14 -27.35
N ASN A 184 -2.76 -13.13 -28.60
CA ASN A 184 -4.09 -12.65 -28.95
C ASN A 184 -5.21 -13.57 -28.43
N GLU A 185 -4.93 -14.87 -28.27
CA GLU A 185 -5.86 -15.87 -27.72
C GLU A 185 -5.66 -16.12 -26.22
N LYS A 186 -4.78 -15.38 -25.55
CA LYS A 186 -4.36 -15.64 -24.17
C LYS A 186 -5.47 -15.64 -23.13
N SER A 187 -6.56 -14.92 -23.37
CA SER A 187 -7.73 -14.89 -22.48
C SER A 187 -8.60 -16.14 -22.61
N THR A 188 -8.46 -16.86 -23.73
CA THR A 188 -9.17 -18.11 -24.01
C THR A 188 -8.30 -19.30 -23.61
N THR A 189 -7.00 -19.24 -23.91
CA THR A 189 -6.05 -20.33 -23.64
C THR A 189 -5.48 -20.31 -22.23
N ASN A 190 -5.52 -19.18 -21.51
CA ASN A 190 -4.78 -18.96 -20.27
C ASN A 190 -3.26 -19.20 -20.40
N VAL A 191 -2.71 -19.05 -21.61
CA VAL A 191 -1.28 -19.23 -21.89
C VAL A 191 -0.69 -17.95 -22.46
N GLU A 192 0.50 -17.61 -21.98
CA GLU A 192 1.33 -16.52 -22.49
C GLU A 192 2.52 -17.08 -23.26
N ALA A 193 2.74 -16.56 -24.46
CA ALA A 193 3.88 -16.88 -25.29
C ALA A 193 4.96 -15.81 -25.19
N SER A 194 6.22 -16.25 -25.27
CA SER A 194 7.39 -15.38 -25.33
C SER A 194 8.48 -15.98 -26.21
N ALA A 195 9.29 -15.12 -26.82
CA ALA A 195 10.53 -15.53 -27.46
C ALA A 195 11.66 -15.47 -26.41
N VAL A 196 12.33 -16.59 -26.17
CA VAL A 196 13.46 -16.69 -25.23
C VAL A 196 14.76 -16.91 -25.98
N MET A 197 15.77 -16.12 -25.68
CA MET A 197 17.12 -16.30 -26.24
C MET A 197 17.85 -17.42 -25.48
N LEU A 198 18.11 -18.54 -26.14
CA LEU A 198 18.85 -19.68 -25.58
C LEU A 198 20.36 -19.42 -25.64
N SER A 199 20.81 -18.79 -26.72
CA SER A 199 22.16 -18.27 -26.92
C SER A 199 22.13 -17.11 -27.91
N THR A 200 23.24 -16.38 -28.09
CA THR A 200 23.31 -15.29 -29.06
C THR A 200 22.90 -15.77 -30.46
N GLY A 201 21.88 -15.13 -31.05
CA GLY A 201 21.34 -15.52 -32.36
C GLY A 201 20.64 -16.87 -32.35
N ASN A 202 20.07 -17.28 -31.22
CA ASN A 202 19.29 -18.52 -31.10
C ASN A 202 18.12 -18.29 -30.12
N TYR A 203 16.92 -18.24 -30.68
CA TYR A 203 15.67 -17.94 -29.99
C TYR A 203 14.72 -19.12 -30.09
N SER A 204 13.94 -19.37 -29.04
CA SER A 204 12.89 -20.39 -29.05
C SER A 204 11.58 -19.83 -28.50
N LEU A 205 10.47 -20.45 -28.88
CA LEU A 205 9.15 -20.18 -28.32
C LEU A 205 9.03 -20.83 -26.93
N LYS A 206 8.66 -20.03 -25.94
CA LYS A 206 8.29 -20.48 -24.60
C LYS A 206 6.83 -20.14 -24.32
N LEU A 207 6.09 -21.14 -23.87
CA LEU A 207 4.72 -21.03 -23.37
C LEU A 207 4.73 -21.09 -21.84
N SER A 208 3.96 -20.22 -21.19
CA SER A 208 3.75 -20.23 -19.74
C SER A 208 2.26 -20.15 -19.45
N ALA A 209 1.77 -20.99 -18.53
CA ALA A 209 0.42 -20.82 -17.99
C ALA A 209 0.32 -19.46 -17.28
N GLN A 210 -0.85 -18.82 -17.33
CA GLN A 210 -1.11 -17.57 -16.63
C GLN A 210 -1.31 -17.81 -15.13
N ASN A 211 -1.96 -18.92 -14.77
CA ASN A 211 -2.24 -19.26 -13.39
C ASN A 211 -1.26 -20.32 -12.87
N LEU A 212 -1.10 -20.33 -11.55
CA LEU A 212 -0.42 -21.43 -10.86
C LEU A 212 -1.29 -22.69 -10.96
N ALA A 213 -0.65 -23.85 -10.94
CA ALA A 213 -1.32 -25.15 -10.97
C ALA A 213 -2.25 -25.37 -12.18
N GLU A 214 -2.04 -24.65 -13.28
CA GLU A 214 -2.75 -24.85 -14.53
C GLU A 214 -1.79 -25.49 -15.54
N PRO A 215 -2.00 -26.75 -15.94
CA PRO A 215 -1.17 -27.40 -16.94
C PRO A 215 -1.48 -26.86 -18.34
N ILE A 216 -0.45 -26.80 -19.20
CA ILE A 216 -0.62 -26.48 -20.61
C ILE A 216 -0.92 -27.79 -21.35
N ASP A 217 -2.07 -27.84 -22.00
CA ASP A 217 -2.48 -28.92 -22.87
C ASP A 217 -2.17 -28.56 -24.32
N LEU A 218 -1.25 -29.31 -24.93
CA LEU A 218 -0.90 -29.17 -26.35
C LEU A 218 -1.45 -30.34 -27.18
N THR A 219 -2.39 -31.12 -26.64
CA THR A 219 -3.03 -32.20 -27.37
C THR A 219 -3.90 -31.65 -28.49
N GLY A 220 -3.74 -32.20 -29.69
CA GLY A 220 -4.44 -31.75 -30.88
C GLY A 220 -4.11 -32.64 -32.08
N THR A 221 -4.94 -32.55 -33.12
CA THR A 221 -4.79 -33.36 -34.35
C THR A 221 -3.89 -32.70 -35.40
N GLY A 222 -3.15 -31.64 -35.04
CA GLY A 222 -2.17 -30.97 -35.91
C GLY A 222 -0.91 -31.83 -36.08
N VAL A 223 -0.51 -32.09 -37.33
CA VAL A 223 0.44 -33.16 -37.65
C VAL A 223 1.90 -32.82 -37.34
N ASN A 224 2.24 -31.60 -36.90
CA ASN A 224 3.63 -31.13 -36.84
C ASN A 224 4.09 -30.54 -35.49
N HIS A 225 3.32 -30.59 -34.40
CA HIS A 225 3.76 -29.97 -33.14
C HIS A 225 4.98 -30.66 -32.50
N ILE A 226 5.17 -31.96 -32.76
CA ILE A 226 6.24 -32.78 -32.15
C ILE A 226 7.50 -32.84 -33.02
N ASP A 227 7.35 -32.75 -34.35
CA ASP A 227 8.50 -32.88 -35.26
C ASP A 227 9.39 -31.62 -35.16
N PRO A 228 10.73 -31.75 -35.05
CA PRO A 228 11.66 -30.63 -35.19
C PRO A 228 11.47 -29.80 -36.47
N THR A 229 10.83 -30.35 -37.51
CA THR A 229 10.44 -29.57 -38.71
C THR A 229 9.33 -28.55 -38.42
N GLY A 230 8.43 -28.87 -37.48
CA GLY A 230 7.40 -28.00 -36.90
C GLY A 230 7.93 -27.12 -35.77
N LEU A 231 7.22 -26.99 -34.66
CA LEU A 231 7.74 -26.24 -33.48
C LEU A 231 8.56 -27.14 -32.54
N GLY A 232 8.39 -28.46 -32.59
CA GLY A 232 9.18 -29.41 -31.82
C GLY A 232 8.92 -29.40 -30.30
N PHE A 233 7.67 -29.39 -29.87
CA PHE A 233 7.33 -29.58 -28.46
C PHE A 233 7.52 -31.05 -28.04
N ALA A 234 8.28 -31.28 -26.97
CA ALA A 234 8.69 -32.62 -26.53
C ALA A 234 7.53 -33.48 -25.97
N THR A 235 6.48 -32.86 -25.45
CA THR A 235 5.31 -33.52 -24.87
C THR A 235 4.03 -32.77 -25.27
N LEU A 236 3.05 -33.48 -25.81
CA LEU A 236 1.73 -32.89 -26.09
C LEU A 236 0.75 -33.06 -24.94
N SER A 237 0.90 -34.13 -24.16
CA SER A 237 0.06 -34.37 -23.01
C SER A 237 0.36 -33.35 -21.90
N PRO A 238 -0.68 -32.78 -21.28
CA PRO A 238 -0.49 -31.88 -20.15
C PRO A 238 0.25 -32.60 -19.03
N VAL A 239 1.14 -31.87 -18.35
CA VAL A 239 1.71 -32.36 -17.09
C VAL A 239 0.60 -32.58 -16.07
N ALA A 240 0.77 -33.55 -15.17
CA ALA A 240 -0.23 -33.79 -14.13
C ALA A 240 -0.34 -32.56 -13.22
N GLN A 241 -1.57 -32.08 -13.00
CA GLN A 241 -1.84 -30.88 -12.20
C GLN A 241 -1.21 -30.93 -10.80
N ASP A 242 -1.22 -32.12 -10.17
CA ASP A 242 -0.64 -32.38 -8.86
C ASP A 242 0.88 -32.07 -8.77
N THR A 243 1.61 -32.11 -9.88
CA THR A 243 3.03 -31.72 -9.94
C THR A 243 3.26 -30.20 -9.96
N LEU A 244 2.19 -29.43 -10.19
CA LEU A 244 2.19 -27.97 -10.24
C LEU A 244 1.52 -27.33 -9.02
N GLN A 245 0.77 -28.10 -8.22
CA GLN A 245 0.04 -27.61 -7.03
C GLN A 245 0.95 -27.41 -5.81
N ALA A 246 0.58 -26.52 -4.90
CA ALA A 246 1.21 -26.44 -3.59
C ALA A 246 0.82 -27.66 -2.76
N LYS A 247 1.78 -28.24 -2.04
CA LYS A 247 1.56 -29.37 -1.12
C LYS A 247 2.04 -28.98 0.26
N ILE A 248 1.10 -28.93 1.19
CA ILE A 248 1.33 -28.53 2.57
C ILE A 248 0.82 -29.65 3.47
N THR A 249 1.65 -30.11 4.37
CA THR A 249 1.25 -31.10 5.38
C THR A 249 1.05 -30.36 6.70
N VAL A 250 -0.07 -30.60 7.37
CA VAL A 250 -0.37 -30.10 8.71
C VAL A 250 -0.72 -31.30 9.59
N ASP A 251 0.03 -31.48 10.67
CA ASP A 251 -0.11 -32.61 11.62
C ASP A 251 -0.18 -33.97 10.90
N GLY A 252 0.67 -34.15 9.89
CA GLY A 252 0.74 -35.37 9.07
C GLY A 252 -0.30 -35.49 7.95
N THR A 253 -1.28 -34.60 7.86
CA THR A 253 -2.30 -34.60 6.80
C THR A 253 -1.90 -33.67 5.65
N GLN A 254 -1.89 -34.18 4.42
CA GLN A 254 -1.55 -33.38 3.23
C GLN A 254 -2.77 -32.61 2.68
N TYR A 255 -2.52 -31.36 2.34
CA TYR A 255 -3.43 -30.43 1.69
C TYR A 255 -2.81 -29.96 0.38
N ILE A 256 -3.59 -30.00 -0.70
CA ILE A 256 -3.17 -29.64 -2.05
C ILE A 256 -3.92 -28.39 -2.48
N ARG A 257 -3.22 -27.36 -2.97
CA ARG A 257 -3.84 -26.08 -3.37
C ARG A 257 -3.23 -25.54 -4.66
N ASP A 258 -4.04 -24.81 -5.41
CA ASP A 258 -3.61 -24.17 -6.67
C ASP A 258 -2.85 -22.85 -6.45
N THR A 259 -2.75 -22.38 -5.22
CA THR A 259 -2.14 -21.09 -4.85
C THR A 259 -1.09 -21.27 -3.76
N ASN A 260 -0.17 -20.31 -3.71
CA ASN A 260 0.80 -20.15 -2.63
C ASN A 260 0.36 -19.10 -1.61
N THR A 261 -0.70 -18.33 -1.87
CA THR A 261 -1.11 -17.19 -1.04
C THR A 261 -2.52 -17.37 -0.50
N ASN A 262 -2.76 -16.82 0.69
CA ASN A 262 -4.04 -16.79 1.37
C ASN A 262 -4.71 -18.17 1.53
N ILE A 263 -3.92 -19.19 1.88
CA ILE A 263 -4.40 -20.55 2.15
C ILE A 263 -5.07 -20.55 3.53
N ALA A 264 -6.39 -20.36 3.56
CA ALA A 264 -7.16 -20.09 4.79
C ALA A 264 -8.11 -21.22 5.22
N ASP A 265 -8.13 -22.32 4.47
CA ASP A 265 -9.07 -23.43 4.63
C ASP A 265 -8.45 -24.69 5.25
N VAL A 266 -7.15 -24.65 5.55
CA VAL A 266 -6.40 -25.76 6.17
C VAL A 266 -6.61 -25.78 7.69
N ILE A 267 -6.39 -24.65 8.35
CA ILE A 267 -6.63 -24.48 9.79
C ILE A 267 -7.68 -23.37 9.98
N PRO A 268 -8.85 -23.65 10.58
CA PRO A 268 -9.89 -22.66 10.76
C PRO A 268 -9.41 -21.41 11.50
N GLY A 269 -9.50 -20.25 10.82
CA GLY A 269 -9.07 -18.98 11.37
C GLY A 269 -7.57 -18.71 11.25
N VAL A 270 -6.82 -19.51 10.48
CA VAL A 270 -5.43 -19.20 10.13
C VAL A 270 -5.31 -19.18 8.61
N SER A 271 -4.63 -18.16 8.08
CA SER A 271 -4.26 -18.07 6.67
C SER A 271 -2.75 -18.19 6.53
N PHE A 272 -2.29 -18.87 5.48
CA PHE A 272 -0.88 -19.10 5.20
C PHE A 272 -0.48 -18.59 3.81
N ASN A 273 0.75 -18.06 3.70
CA ASN A 273 1.45 -17.94 2.42
C ASN A 273 2.64 -18.90 2.42
N ALA A 274 2.67 -19.83 1.47
CA ALA A 274 3.79 -20.73 1.23
C ALA A 274 4.84 -20.03 0.36
N LEU A 275 6.01 -19.75 0.92
CA LEU A 275 7.05 -18.96 0.27
C LEU A 275 8.12 -19.84 -0.38
N ALA A 276 8.44 -20.97 0.26
CA ALA A 276 9.46 -21.90 -0.21
C ALA A 276 9.20 -23.32 0.31
N VAL A 277 9.79 -24.30 -0.36
CA VAL A 277 9.80 -25.69 0.11
C VAL A 277 10.69 -25.83 1.33
N MET A 278 10.19 -26.51 2.36
CA MET A 278 10.97 -26.88 3.54
C MET A 278 11.71 -28.19 3.23
N SER A 279 13.04 -28.17 3.27
CA SER A 279 13.82 -29.41 3.21
C SER A 279 13.39 -30.31 4.36
N GLN A 280 13.12 -31.60 4.08
CA GLN A 280 12.94 -32.57 5.15
C GLN A 280 14.17 -32.53 6.06
N ALA A 281 13.94 -32.43 7.37
CA ALA A 281 14.99 -32.76 8.34
C ALA A 281 15.37 -34.22 8.08
N THR A 282 16.64 -34.43 7.74
CA THR A 282 17.22 -35.77 7.55
C THR A 282 17.39 -36.45 8.90
#